data_AF-A0A853KXU6-F1
#
_entry.id   AF-A0A853KXU6-F1
#
_cell.length_a   1.000
_cell.length_b   1.000
_cell.length_c   1.000
_cell.angle_alpha   90.00
_cell.angle_beta   90.00
_cell.angle_gamma   90.00
#
_symmetry.space_group_name_H-M   'P 1'
#
loop_
_entity.id
_entity.type
_entity.pdbx_description
1 polymer ?
#
loop_
_entity_poly.entity_id
_entity_poly.type
_entity_poly.pdbx_seq_one_letter_code
_entity_poly.pdbx_strand_id
1 'polypeptide(L)'
;MIPALLAQIGLPLLMKAVGAGLDHIDNPIAKTAAEGLKQVEAAVTKGDVTPEQIVVANRHTERMAEIELARDTETLKSVNRTIRAEVASEDAFVRRWRPSFGYAVALTWIMTMGAIAYAIILTPLQAPAIIAALVNTSPIWGIALGVLGVSVVKRSADKKLG
;
A
#
# COMPACT_ATOMS: atom_id res chain seq x y z
N MET A 1 42.99 -11.78 -0.83
CA MET A 1 43.37 -12.44 -2.10
C MET A 1 42.19 -13.16 -2.76
N ILE A 2 41.36 -13.91 -2.01
CA ILE A 2 40.14 -14.55 -2.54
C ILE A 2 39.13 -13.56 -3.18
N PRO A 3 38.88 -12.34 -2.64
CA PRO A 3 37.96 -11.38 -3.26
C PRO A 3 38.45 -10.81 -4.60
N ALA A 4 39.76 -10.61 -4.75
CA ALA A 4 40.36 -10.13 -6.00
C ALA A 4 40.32 -11.20 -7.10
N LEU A 5 40.54 -12.46 -6.73
CA LEU A 5 40.40 -13.62 -7.62
C LEU A 5 38.95 -13.87 -8.05
N LEU A 6 37.97 -13.70 -7.14
CA LEU A 6 36.55 -13.75 -7.47
C LEU A 6 36.09 -12.55 -8.29
N ALA A 7 36.67 -11.35 -8.10
CA ALA A 7 36.40 -10.21 -8.96
C ALA A 7 37.00 -10.38 -10.37
N GLN A 8 38.21 -10.93 -10.49
CA GLN A 8 38.87 -11.20 -11.77
C GLN A 8 38.26 -12.38 -12.55
N ILE A 9 37.76 -13.42 -11.86
CA ILE A 9 37.21 -14.62 -12.51
C ILE A 9 35.67 -14.58 -12.57
N GLY A 10 35.02 -14.04 -11.53
CA GLY A 10 33.56 -14.06 -11.39
C GLY A 10 32.85 -13.04 -12.27
N LEU A 11 33.40 -11.85 -12.48
CA LEU A 11 32.78 -10.84 -13.35
C LEU A 11 32.74 -11.31 -14.82
N PRO A 12 33.83 -11.84 -15.42
CA PRO A 12 33.77 -12.43 -16.76
C PRO A 12 32.80 -13.61 -16.85
N LEU A 13 32.76 -14.48 -15.84
CA LEU A 13 31.84 -15.62 -15.81
C LEU A 13 30.37 -15.17 -15.77
N LEU A 14 30.04 -14.14 -14.97
CA LEU A 14 28.71 -13.55 -14.91
C LEU A 14 28.33 -12.84 -16.21
N MET A 15 29.23 -12.07 -16.81
CA MET A 15 29.00 -11.42 -18.11
C MET A 15 28.71 -12.46 -19.20
N LYS A 16 29.44 -13.57 -19.20
CA LYS A 16 29.21 -14.69 -20.14
C LYS A 16 27.87 -15.38 -19.89
N ALA A 17 27.50 -15.63 -18.64
CA ALA A 17 26.22 -16.25 -18.29
C ALA A 17 25.01 -15.35 -18.65
N VAL A 18 25.07 -14.07 -18.28
CA VAL A 18 24.03 -13.09 -18.61
C VAL A 18 23.97 -12.83 -20.11
N GLY A 19 25.13 -12.68 -20.77
CA GLY A 19 25.23 -12.53 -22.21
C GLY A 19 24.63 -13.70 -22.98
N ALA A 20 24.92 -14.95 -22.56
CA ALA A 20 24.32 -16.14 -23.17
C ALA A 20 22.80 -16.22 -22.96
N GLY A 21 22.31 -15.82 -21.77
CA GLY A 21 20.87 -15.74 -21.50
C GLY A 21 20.16 -14.72 -22.39
N LEU A 22 20.79 -13.56 -22.61
CA LEU A 22 20.26 -12.50 -23.49
C LEU A 22 20.32 -12.88 -24.98
N ASP A 23 21.33 -13.64 -25.41
CA ASP A 23 21.52 -14.10 -26.81
C ASP A 23 20.38 -15.05 -27.26
N HIS A 24 19.76 -15.76 -26.32
CA HIS A 24 18.65 -16.68 -26.58
C HIS A 24 17.27 -16.02 -26.64
N ILE A 25 17.17 -14.73 -26.28
CA ILE A 25 15.91 -13.99 -26.39
C ILE A 25 15.81 -13.45 -27.81
N ASP A 26 14.75 -13.82 -28.54
CA ASP A 26 14.54 -13.38 -29.92
C ASP A 26 13.95 -11.96 -29.96
N ASN A 27 14.77 -10.99 -29.53
CA ASN A 27 14.48 -9.57 -29.50
C ASN A 27 15.73 -8.77 -29.89
N PRO A 28 15.64 -7.77 -30.78
CA PRO A 28 16.80 -7.01 -31.23
C PRO A 28 17.55 -6.28 -30.09
N ILE A 29 16.84 -5.78 -29.08
CA ILE A 29 17.46 -5.10 -27.91
C ILE A 29 18.27 -6.10 -27.08
N ALA A 30 17.75 -7.31 -26.88
CA ALA A 30 18.44 -8.36 -26.13
C ALA A 30 19.72 -8.82 -26.84
N LYS A 31 19.67 -8.98 -28.16
CA LYS A 31 20.85 -9.34 -28.98
C LYS A 31 21.93 -8.25 -28.96
N THR A 32 21.53 -6.98 -29.08
CA THR A 32 22.47 -5.84 -28.95
C THR A 32 23.11 -5.78 -27.56
N ALA A 33 22.34 -6.04 -26.50
CA ALA A 33 22.89 -6.10 -25.13
C ALA A 33 23.87 -7.28 -24.95
N ALA A 34 23.57 -8.44 -25.53
CA ALA A 34 24.46 -9.60 -25.50
C ALA A 34 25.79 -9.34 -26.22
N GLU A 35 25.75 -8.68 -27.39
CA GLU A 35 26.97 -8.25 -28.11
C GLU A 35 27.79 -7.24 -27.31
N GLY A 36 27.13 -6.27 -26.66
CA GLY A 36 27.79 -5.32 -25.77
C GLY A 36 28.54 -6.01 -24.62
N LEU A 37 27.92 -7.02 -23.98
CA LEU A 37 28.56 -7.80 -22.91
C LEU A 37 29.78 -8.60 -23.42
N LYS A 38 29.72 -9.17 -24.63
CA LYS A 38 30.86 -9.86 -25.26
C LYS A 38 32.04 -8.89 -25.50
N GLN A 39 31.76 -7.65 -25.91
CA GLN A 39 32.79 -6.62 -26.12
C GLN A 39 33.45 -6.20 -24.79
N VAL A 40 32.65 -6.05 -23.73
CA VAL A 40 33.18 -5.72 -22.40
C VAL A 40 34.01 -6.87 -21.83
N GLU A 41 33.59 -8.13 -22.00
CA GLU A 41 34.38 -9.31 -21.62
C GLU A 41 35.75 -9.34 -22.32
N ALA A 42 35.78 -9.04 -23.62
CA ALA A 42 37.03 -8.96 -24.38
C ALA A 42 37.94 -7.83 -23.89
N ALA A 43 37.39 -6.64 -23.59
CA ALA A 43 38.15 -5.51 -23.07
C ALA A 43 38.74 -5.79 -21.68
N VAL A 44 38.01 -6.50 -20.82
CA VAL A 44 38.49 -6.94 -19.50
C VAL A 44 39.58 -8.00 -19.64
N THR A 45 39.40 -8.99 -20.53
CA THR A 45 40.38 -10.07 -20.74
C THR A 45 41.70 -9.56 -21.33
N LYS A 46 41.63 -8.56 -22.20
CA LYS A 46 42.79 -7.90 -22.82
C LYS A 46 43.50 -6.92 -21.88
N GLY A 47 42.90 -6.58 -20.74
CA GLY A 47 43.43 -5.60 -19.79
C GLY A 47 43.20 -4.14 -20.18
N ASP A 48 42.38 -3.88 -21.20
CA ASP A 48 41.96 -2.53 -21.60
C ASP A 48 41.05 -1.91 -20.50
N VAL A 49 40.35 -2.75 -19.74
CA VAL A 49 39.71 -2.39 -18.46
C VAL A 49 40.56 -2.97 -17.32
N THR A 50 41.14 -2.08 -16.52
CA THR A 50 42.05 -2.48 -15.44
C THR A 50 41.31 -3.09 -14.25
N PRO A 51 41.92 -4.05 -13.53
CA PRO A 51 41.36 -4.58 -12.28
C PRO A 51 41.04 -3.49 -11.26
N GLU A 52 41.84 -2.42 -11.21
CA GLU A 52 41.65 -1.27 -10.33
C GLU A 52 40.36 -0.51 -10.65
N GLN A 53 40.05 -0.29 -11.93
CA GLN A 53 38.80 0.34 -12.35
C GLN A 53 37.57 -0.49 -11.95
N ILE A 54 37.65 -1.81 -12.09
CA ILE A 54 36.58 -2.72 -11.66
C ILE A 54 36.39 -2.67 -10.15
N VAL A 55 37.47 -2.68 -9.38
CA VAL A 55 37.42 -2.60 -7.91
C VAL A 55 36.85 -1.27 -7.43
N VAL A 56 37.20 -0.16 -8.08
CA VAL A 56 36.64 1.17 -7.75
C VAL A 56 35.16 1.23 -8.10
N ALA A 57 34.75 0.71 -9.26
CA ALA A 57 33.34 0.63 -9.65
C ALA A 57 32.53 -0.22 -8.67
N ASN A 58 33.03 -1.40 -8.27
CA ASN A 58 32.39 -2.25 -7.28
C ASN A 58 32.24 -1.55 -5.93
N ARG A 59 33.28 -0.86 -5.45
CA ARG A 59 33.22 -0.10 -4.20
C ARG A 59 32.18 1.02 -4.26
N HIS A 60 32.05 1.69 -5.40
CA HIS A 60 31.03 2.71 -5.59
C HIS A 60 29.62 2.09 -5.54
N THR A 61 29.41 0.97 -6.22
CA THR A 61 28.13 0.23 -6.20
C THR A 61 27.79 -0.26 -4.79
N GLU A 62 28.75 -0.84 -4.07
CA GLU A 62 28.58 -1.25 -2.66
C GLU A 62 28.19 -0.05 -1.79
N ARG A 63 28.88 1.08 -1.96
CA ARG A 63 28.57 2.30 -1.19
C ARG A 63 27.18 2.85 -1.50
N MET A 64 26.77 2.83 -2.77
CA MET A 64 25.43 3.25 -3.18
C MET A 64 24.36 2.33 -2.58
N ALA A 65 24.59 1.00 -2.62
CA ALA A 65 23.68 0.03 -2.02
C ALA A 65 23.56 0.20 -0.50
N GLU A 66 24.66 0.47 0.21
CA GLU A 66 24.63 0.79 1.64
C GLU A 66 23.78 2.03 1.94
N ILE A 67 23.95 3.09 1.15
CA ILE A 67 23.20 4.34 1.31
C ILE A 67 21.70 4.11 1.07
N GLU A 68 21.36 3.34 0.04
CA GLU A 68 19.98 2.97 -0.29
C GLU A 68 19.35 2.14 0.84
N LEU A 69 20.03 1.09 1.31
CA LEU A 69 19.56 0.27 2.43
C LEU A 69 19.42 1.07 3.73
N ALA A 70 20.32 2.01 3.99
CA ALA A 70 20.23 2.91 5.14
C ALA A 70 19.00 3.83 5.05
N ARG A 71 18.76 4.40 3.87
CA ARG A 71 17.57 5.23 3.58
C ARG A 71 16.28 4.42 3.74
N ASP A 72 16.24 3.21 3.22
CA ASP A 72 15.07 2.34 3.33
C ASP A 72 14.79 1.98 4.78
N THR A 73 15.84 1.63 5.53
CA THR A 73 15.74 1.35 6.96
C THR A 73 15.20 2.56 7.74
N GLU A 74 15.68 3.76 7.44
CA GLU A 74 15.22 4.98 8.08
C GLU A 74 13.77 5.31 7.73
N THR A 75 13.40 5.14 6.46
CA THR A 75 12.01 5.30 5.98
C THR A 75 11.09 4.33 6.70
N LEU A 76 11.45 3.05 6.76
CA LEU A 76 10.67 2.02 7.46
C LEU A 76 10.58 2.29 8.97
N LYS A 77 11.64 2.79 9.60
CA LYS A 77 11.61 3.20 11.02
C LYS A 77 10.68 4.39 11.23
N SER A 78 10.70 5.38 10.35
CA SER A 78 9.83 6.55 10.42
C SER A 78 8.36 6.15 10.29
N VAL A 79 8.02 5.35 9.28
CA VAL A 79 6.66 4.81 9.06
C VAL A 79 6.20 3.94 10.25
N ASN A 80 7.06 3.06 10.76
CA ASN A 80 6.68 2.26 11.93
C ASN A 80 6.48 3.12 13.18
N ARG A 81 7.26 4.20 13.34
CA ARG A 81 7.10 5.13 14.46
C ARG A 81 5.75 5.85 14.38
N THR A 82 5.37 6.35 13.20
CA THR A 82 4.08 7.04 13.03
C THR A 82 2.92 6.08 13.25
N ILE A 83 2.95 4.87 12.68
CA ILE A 83 1.91 3.85 12.90
C ILE A 83 1.79 3.50 14.39
N ARG A 84 2.91 3.29 15.09
CA ARG A 84 2.88 3.01 16.54
C ARG A 84 2.33 4.18 17.33
N ALA A 85 2.66 5.41 16.97
CA ALA A 85 2.10 6.61 17.60
C ALA A 85 0.59 6.74 17.35
N GLU A 86 0.11 6.41 16.16
CA GLU A 86 -1.34 6.37 15.85
C GLU A 86 -2.06 5.27 16.62
N VAL A 87 -1.49 4.06 16.69
CA VAL A 87 -2.05 2.94 17.45
C VAL A 87 -2.06 3.21 18.96
N ALA A 88 -1.01 3.85 19.48
CA ALA A 88 -0.91 4.26 20.87
C ALA A 88 -1.69 5.54 21.18
N SER A 89 -2.21 6.24 20.17
CA SER A 89 -3.00 7.45 20.36
C SER A 89 -4.28 7.10 21.12
N GLU A 90 -4.42 7.65 22.32
CA GLU A 90 -5.61 7.46 23.16
C GLU A 90 -6.79 8.35 22.74
N ASP A 91 -6.77 8.90 21.51
CA ASP A 91 -7.82 9.81 21.05
C ASP A 91 -9.20 9.12 21.16
N ALA A 92 -9.94 9.58 22.16
CA ALA A 92 -11.21 9.02 22.51
C ALA A 92 -12.24 9.25 21.40
N PHE A 93 -12.06 10.25 20.54
CA PHE A 93 -12.95 10.49 19.40
C PHE A 93 -12.83 9.39 18.36
N VAL A 94 -11.60 8.96 18.01
CA VAL A 94 -11.36 7.85 17.06
C VAL A 94 -11.90 6.52 17.59
N ARG A 95 -11.91 6.31 18.91
CA ARG A 95 -12.51 5.10 19.51
C ARG A 95 -14.03 5.18 19.62
N ARG A 96 -14.60 6.37 19.81
CA ARG A 96 -16.02 6.59 20.09
C ARG A 96 -16.86 6.96 18.87
N TRP A 97 -16.27 7.36 17.74
CA TRP A 97 -17.04 7.81 16.58
C TRP A 97 -18.03 6.77 16.07
N ARG A 98 -17.64 5.48 16.02
CA ARG A 98 -18.55 4.39 15.58
C ARG A 98 -19.78 4.28 16.50
N PRO A 99 -19.62 4.13 17.84
CA PRO A 99 -20.75 4.25 18.77
C PRO A 99 -21.55 5.55 18.65
N SER A 100 -20.89 6.70 18.56
CA SER A 100 -21.55 8.02 18.49
C SER A 100 -22.44 8.15 17.25
N PHE A 101 -21.97 7.66 16.10
CA PHE A 101 -22.77 7.61 14.88
C PHE A 101 -24.02 6.73 15.07
N GLY A 102 -23.86 5.54 15.67
CA GLY A 102 -24.99 4.67 15.99
C GLY A 102 -26.02 5.32 16.91
N TYR A 103 -25.59 6.02 17.97
CA TYR A 103 -26.50 6.73 18.86
C TYR A 103 -27.19 7.91 18.17
N ALA A 104 -26.47 8.67 17.34
CA ALA A 104 -27.05 9.78 16.57
C ALA A 104 -28.13 9.28 15.61
N VAL A 105 -27.88 8.18 14.89
CA VAL A 105 -28.86 7.54 13.98
C VAL A 105 -30.06 7.01 14.76
N ALA A 106 -29.86 6.35 15.90
CA ALA A 106 -30.95 5.84 16.73
C ALA A 106 -31.84 6.97 17.27
N LEU A 107 -31.22 8.06 17.76
CA LEU A 107 -31.94 9.22 18.27
C LEU A 107 -32.75 9.91 17.16
N THR A 108 -32.14 10.14 15.99
CA THR A 108 -32.85 10.71 14.83
C THR A 108 -33.97 9.81 14.36
N TRP A 109 -33.80 8.48 14.37
CA TRP A 109 -34.86 7.54 14.03
C TRP A 109 -36.06 7.68 14.96
N ILE A 110 -35.82 7.67 16.28
CA ILE A 110 -36.87 7.82 17.29
C ILE A 110 -37.61 9.14 17.12
N MET A 111 -36.87 10.25 16.96
CA MET A 111 -37.48 11.57 16.78
C MET A 111 -38.30 11.65 15.50
N THR A 112 -37.79 11.10 14.39
CA THR A 112 -38.48 11.15 13.09
C THR A 112 -39.75 10.29 13.13
N MET A 113 -39.67 9.05 13.61
CA MET A 113 -40.84 8.18 13.72
C MET A 113 -41.87 8.72 14.72
N GLY A 114 -41.41 9.28 15.84
CA GLY A 114 -42.27 9.94 16.83
C GLY A 114 -43.00 11.15 16.24
N ALA A 115 -42.31 12.01 15.51
CA ALA A 115 -42.90 13.17 14.85
C ALA A 115 -43.93 12.77 13.78
N ILE A 116 -43.65 11.71 13.02
CA ILE A 116 -44.58 11.17 12.00
C ILE A 116 -45.83 10.58 12.65
N ALA A 117 -45.67 9.76 13.69
CA ALA A 117 -46.79 9.21 14.43
C ALA A 117 -47.66 10.33 15.04
N TYR A 118 -47.03 11.34 15.63
CA TYR A 118 -47.71 12.50 16.18
C TYR A 118 -48.48 13.29 15.10
N ALA A 119 -47.87 13.54 13.94
CA ALA A 119 -48.51 14.24 12.83
C ALA A 119 -49.74 13.48 12.29
N ILE A 120 -49.66 12.15 12.17
CA ILE A 120 -50.77 11.31 11.73
C ILE A 120 -51.94 11.36 12.73
N ILE A 121 -51.65 11.33 14.03
CA ILE A 121 -52.68 11.43 15.08
C ILE A 121 -53.43 12.77 14.99
N LEU A 122 -52.71 13.87 14.76
CA LEU A 122 -53.32 15.20 14.64
C LEU A 122 -54.03 15.44 13.31
N THR A 123 -53.56 14.80 12.22
CA THR A 123 -54.05 15.03 10.86
C THR A 123 -54.26 13.72 10.10
N PRO A 124 -55.21 12.86 10.53
CA PRO A 124 -55.37 11.52 9.99
C PRO A 124 -55.71 11.50 8.49
N LEU A 125 -56.43 12.51 8.01
CA LEU A 125 -56.74 12.67 6.58
C LEU A 125 -55.49 12.89 5.71
N GLN A 126 -54.39 13.41 6.28
CA GLN A 126 -53.13 13.64 5.59
C GLN A 126 -52.17 12.44 5.67
N ALA A 127 -52.52 11.39 6.43
CA ALA A 127 -51.66 10.22 6.62
C ALA A 127 -51.10 9.62 5.32
N PRO A 128 -51.88 9.49 4.22
CA PRO A 128 -51.34 8.98 2.96
C PRO A 128 -50.21 9.85 2.39
N ALA A 129 -50.36 11.18 2.45
CA ALA A 129 -49.36 12.12 1.95
C ALA A 129 -48.10 12.12 2.84
N ILE A 130 -48.27 12.04 4.17
CA ILE A 130 -47.16 11.94 5.12
C ILE A 130 -46.36 10.65 4.89
N ILE A 131 -47.04 9.51 4.71
CA ILE A 131 -46.40 8.22 4.43
C ILE A 131 -45.66 8.27 3.09
N ALA A 132 -46.26 8.85 2.05
CA ALA A 132 -45.59 9.02 0.75
C ALA A 132 -44.33 9.88 0.86
N ALA A 133 -44.38 10.97 1.62
CA ALA A 133 -43.21 11.82 1.88
C ALA A 133 -42.11 11.07 2.65
N LEU A 134 -42.49 10.25 3.64
CA LEU A 134 -41.55 9.38 4.36
C LEU A 134 -40.84 8.40 3.41
N VAL A 135 -41.59 7.75 2.51
CA VAL A 135 -41.00 6.82 1.52
C VAL A 135 -39.97 7.52 0.63
N ASN A 136 -40.19 8.79 0.27
CA ASN A 136 -39.23 9.57 -0.51
C ASN A 136 -37.91 9.84 0.23
N THR A 137 -37.87 9.71 1.56
CA THR A 137 -36.63 9.81 2.35
C THR A 137 -35.85 8.47 2.43
N SER A 138 -36.36 7.39 1.84
CA SER A 138 -35.69 6.08 1.87
C SER A 138 -34.24 6.10 1.38
N PRO A 139 -33.84 6.87 0.35
CA PRO A 139 -32.45 6.90 -0.10
C PRO A 139 -31.47 7.39 0.98
N ILE A 140 -31.80 8.45 1.72
CA ILE A 140 -30.92 8.98 2.77
C ILE A 140 -30.83 7.99 3.95
N TRP A 141 -31.93 7.34 4.30
CA TRP A 141 -31.94 6.29 5.32
C TRP A 141 -31.18 5.04 4.90
N GLY A 142 -31.26 4.65 3.62
CA GLY A 142 -30.50 3.53 3.06
C GLY A 142 -28.99 3.74 3.21
N ILE A 143 -28.50 4.96 2.95
CA ILE A 143 -27.09 5.31 3.15
C ILE A 143 -26.72 5.26 4.63
N ALA A 144 -27.50 5.93 5.50
CA ALA A 144 -27.21 6.00 6.94
C ALA A 144 -27.17 4.61 7.60
N LEU A 145 -28.16 3.76 7.31
CA LEU A 145 -28.24 2.40 7.82
C LEU A 145 -27.18 1.48 7.18
N GLY A 146 -26.82 1.71 5.90
CA GLY A 146 -25.73 1.00 5.25
C GLY A 146 -24.38 1.26 5.92
N VAL A 147 -24.05 2.52 6.21
CA VAL A 147 -22.85 2.90 6.96
C VAL A 147 -22.86 2.27 8.36
N LEU A 148 -23.99 2.31 9.05
CA LEU A 148 -24.16 1.68 10.36
C LEU A 148 -23.91 0.16 10.28
N GLY A 149 -24.47 -0.53 9.29
CA GLY A 149 -24.27 -1.95 9.05
C GLY A 149 -22.80 -2.34 8.84
N VAL A 150 -22.10 -1.61 7.97
CA VAL A 150 -20.65 -1.81 7.74
C VAL A 150 -19.86 -1.60 9.04
N SER A 151 -20.19 -0.56 9.81
CA SER A 151 -19.51 -0.26 11.08
C SER A 151 -19.68 -1.38 12.12
N VAL A 152 -20.86 -2.00 12.18
CA VAL A 152 -21.16 -3.12 13.09
C VAL A 152 -20.41 -4.38 12.67
N VAL A 153 -20.40 -4.72 11.37
CA VAL A 153 -19.67 -5.89 10.85
C VAL A 153 -18.18 -5.77 11.13
N LYS A 154 -17.56 -4.62 10.83
CA LYS A 154 -16.14 -4.39 11.08
C LYS A 154 -15.80 -4.48 12.56
N ARG A 155 -16.61 -3.88 13.44
CA ARG A 155 -16.42 -4.01 14.90
C ARG A 155 -16.53 -5.45 15.39
N SER A 156 -17.42 -6.25 14.82
CA SER A 156 -17.55 -7.67 15.16
C SER A 156 -16.33 -8.48 14.71
N ALA A 157 -15.70 -8.11 13.60
CA ALA A 157 -14.43 -8.70 13.17
C ALA A 157 -13.27 -8.31 14.10
N ASP A 158 -13.19 -7.04 14.50
CA ASP A 158 -12.18 -6.55 15.45
C ASP A 158 -12.23 -7.33 16.78
N LYS A 159 -13.44 -7.67 17.26
CA LYS A 159 -13.65 -8.47 18.48
C LYS A 159 -13.26 -9.95 18.37
N LYS A 160 -13.03 -10.49 17.17
CA LYS A 160 -12.60 -11.90 16.98
C LYS A 160 -11.08 -12.05 17.02
N LEU A 161 -10.35 -10.96 16.87
CA LEU A 161 -8.88 -10.93 16.81
C LEU A 161 -8.23 -10.68 18.18
N GLY A 162 -9.02 -10.35 19.21
CA GLY A 162 -8.62 -10.27 20.61
C GLY A 162 -9.47 -11.21 21.45
#